data_AF-A0A0B8PJF6-F1
#
_entry.id   AF-A0A0B8PJF6-F1
#
_cell.length_a   1.000
_cell.length_b   1.000
_cell.length_c   1.000
_cell.angle_alpha   90.00
_cell.angle_beta   90.00
_cell.angle_gamma   90.00
#
_symmetry.space_group_name_H-M   'P 1'
#
loop_
_entity.id
_entity.type
_entity.pdbx_description
1 polymer ?
#
loop_
_entity_poly.entity_id
_entity_poly.type
_entity_poly.pdbx_seq_one_letter_code
_entity_poly.pdbx_strand_id
1 'polypeptide(L)'
;MLRRLLTFIFLALWWITVVAKTFLFPVPLILDELSLGEINVYTDGNRIESVSTIDLINVLDGIVDDDTLSQLQKSESLSLSVSKLQEFGIRLNFEPTELIIKLELDSDNYKRQDIPYNQPFQNIKYSKSSFFAWHNIFNIVDDYIIFDDAGQNNFRGEWISSGNIGGAKWLNFEFSGFYSINSEEVDSDLPELYRGDARLFIDWPDVPFRGSMGDLVSIPKGHQPQLRLEG
;
A
#
# COMPACT_ATOMS: atom_id res chain seq x y z
N MET A 1 55.15 -49.92 -1.02
CA MET A 1 53.68 -50.05 -1.17
C MET A 1 52.90 -49.22 -0.16
N LEU A 2 53.21 -49.29 1.15
CA LEU A 2 52.48 -48.58 2.22
C LEU A 2 52.30 -47.07 1.99
N ARG A 3 53.33 -46.38 1.49
CA ARG A 3 53.30 -44.93 1.23
C ARG A 3 52.27 -44.51 0.18
N ARG A 4 52.07 -45.34 -0.87
CA ARG A 4 51.08 -45.09 -1.94
C ARG A 4 49.64 -45.37 -1.49
N LEU A 5 49.47 -46.36 -0.61
CA LEU A 5 48.18 -46.66 0.01
C LEU A 5 47.70 -45.52 0.91
N LEU A 6 48.60 -44.95 1.72
CA LEU A 6 48.31 -43.80 2.58
C LEU A 6 47.95 -42.55 1.78
N THR A 7 48.59 -42.30 0.63
CA THR A 7 48.23 -41.15 -0.22
C THR A 7 46.85 -41.33 -0.84
N PHE A 8 46.50 -42.55 -1.26
CA PHE A 8 45.17 -42.86 -1.79
C PHE A 8 44.07 -42.71 -0.74
N ILE A 9 44.32 -43.17 0.49
CA ILE A 9 43.39 -43.02 1.62
C ILE A 9 43.21 -41.54 1.98
N PHE A 10 44.29 -40.76 1.98
CA PHE A 10 44.22 -39.32 2.27
C PHE A 10 43.46 -38.54 1.20
N LEU A 11 43.66 -38.87 -0.09
CA LEU A 11 42.89 -38.29 -1.21
C LEU A 11 41.41 -38.70 -1.18
N ALA A 12 41.10 -39.95 -0.83
CA ALA A 12 39.73 -40.42 -0.68
C ALA A 12 39.00 -39.76 0.51
N LEU A 13 39.70 -39.51 1.62
CA LEU A 13 39.16 -38.79 2.78
C LEU A 13 38.92 -37.30 2.49
N TRP A 14 39.69 -36.70 1.59
CA TRP A 14 39.52 -35.28 1.19
C TRP A 14 38.23 -35.02 0.40
N TRP A 15 37.66 -36.04 -0.24
CA TRP A 15 36.39 -35.91 -0.95
C TRP A 15 35.16 -35.92 -0.03
N ILE A 16 35.30 -36.32 1.23
CA ILE A 16 34.17 -36.54 2.15
C ILE A 16 33.75 -35.24 2.88
N THR A 17 34.48 -34.13 2.75
CA THR A 17 34.26 -32.92 3.55
C THR A 17 33.37 -31.85 2.92
N VAL A 18 32.71 -32.10 1.78
CA VAL A 18 31.72 -31.16 1.23
C VAL A 18 30.34 -31.48 1.82
N VAL A 19 30.15 -31.16 3.11
CA VAL A 19 28.83 -31.12 3.72
C VAL A 19 28.23 -29.76 3.37
N ALA A 20 27.08 -29.75 2.67
CA ALA A 20 26.32 -28.54 2.40
C ALA A 20 25.98 -27.87 3.73
N LYS A 21 26.55 -26.70 3.97
CA LYS A 21 26.34 -25.94 5.20
C LYS A 21 25.23 -24.93 4.95
N THR A 22 24.11 -25.10 5.63
CA THR A 22 23.08 -24.07 5.66
C THR A 22 23.52 -22.88 6.50
N PHE A 23 23.18 -21.70 6.04
CA PHE A 23 23.44 -20.45 6.75
C PHE A 23 22.18 -19.59 6.75
N LEU A 24 22.09 -18.75 7.78
CA LEU A 24 21.02 -17.76 7.90
C LEU A 24 21.35 -16.57 6.99
N PHE A 25 20.40 -16.18 6.15
CA PHE A 25 20.57 -15.05 5.25
C PHE A 25 19.25 -14.26 5.15
N PRO A 26 19.25 -12.93 5.33
CA PRO A 26 18.08 -12.12 5.09
C PRO A 26 17.88 -11.92 3.58
N VAL A 27 16.66 -12.10 3.11
CA VAL A 27 16.30 -11.92 1.70
C VAL A 27 14.97 -11.17 1.57
N PRO A 28 14.82 -10.30 0.58
CA PRO A 28 13.56 -9.62 0.31
C PRO A 28 12.51 -10.61 -0.19
N LEU A 29 11.28 -10.45 0.31
CA LEU A 29 10.08 -11.16 -0.10
C LEU A 29 9.24 -10.26 -1.00
N ILE A 30 8.93 -10.75 -2.20
CA ILE A 30 8.23 -9.99 -3.25
C ILE A 30 6.94 -10.71 -3.61
N LEU A 31 5.83 -9.98 -3.65
CA LEU A 31 4.52 -10.45 -4.13
C LEU A 31 4.07 -9.53 -5.25
N ASP A 32 3.85 -10.05 -6.45
CA ASP A 32 3.38 -9.27 -7.61
C ASP A 32 4.15 -7.95 -7.82
N GLU A 33 5.49 -8.05 -7.80
CA GLU A 33 6.45 -6.91 -7.90
C GLU A 33 6.50 -5.97 -6.67
N LEU A 34 5.62 -6.15 -5.68
CA LEU A 34 5.65 -5.41 -4.42
C LEU A 34 6.63 -6.05 -3.44
N SER A 35 7.62 -5.29 -2.98
CA SER A 35 8.47 -5.71 -1.86
C SER A 35 7.68 -5.63 -0.55
N LEU A 36 7.44 -6.78 0.08
CA LEU A 36 6.69 -6.89 1.32
C LEU A 36 7.57 -6.67 2.56
N GLY A 37 8.88 -6.90 2.42
CA GLY A 37 9.85 -6.79 3.50
C GLY A 37 10.98 -7.81 3.35
N GLU A 38 11.86 -7.87 4.35
CA GLU A 38 12.95 -8.86 4.42
C GLU A 38 12.59 -9.97 5.40
N ILE A 39 12.89 -11.22 5.04
CA ILE A 39 12.71 -12.39 5.89
C ILE A 39 14.03 -13.14 6.05
N ASN A 40 14.28 -13.67 7.25
CA ASN A 40 15.43 -14.53 7.46
C ASN A 40 15.16 -15.95 6.97
N VAL A 41 16.05 -16.47 6.12
CA VAL A 41 15.95 -17.82 5.58
C VAL A 41 17.20 -18.64 5.84
N TYR A 42 17.02 -19.95 6.00
CA TYR A 42 18.10 -20.93 6.04
C TYR A 42 18.31 -21.47 4.63
N THR A 43 19.44 -21.12 4.03
CA THR A 43 19.76 -21.42 2.63
C THR A 43 21.15 -22.06 2.52
N ASP A 44 21.34 -22.89 1.50
CA ASP A 44 22.65 -23.39 1.08
C ASP A 44 23.28 -22.54 -0.05
N GLY A 45 22.61 -21.44 -0.42
CA GLY A 45 22.97 -20.55 -1.52
C GLY A 45 22.27 -20.85 -2.84
N ASN A 46 21.73 -22.07 -3.01
CA ASN A 46 20.98 -22.45 -4.21
C ASN A 46 19.48 -22.67 -3.93
N ARG A 47 19.14 -23.09 -2.71
CA ARG A 47 17.76 -23.35 -2.28
C ARG A 47 17.55 -22.94 -0.84
N ILE A 48 16.29 -22.65 -0.53
CA ILE A 48 15.84 -22.38 0.83
C ILE A 48 15.33 -23.67 1.44
N GLU A 49 15.84 -24.01 2.63
CA GLU A 49 15.34 -25.14 3.41
C GLU A 49 14.18 -24.72 4.30
N SER A 50 14.33 -23.61 5.01
CA SER A 50 13.31 -23.07 5.91
C SER A 50 13.36 -21.56 6.04
N VAL A 51 12.27 -21.00 6.53
CA VAL A 51 12.05 -19.56 6.72
C VAL A 51 11.67 -19.29 8.17
N SER A 52 12.13 -18.17 8.72
CA SER A 52 11.72 -17.67 10.03
C SER A 52 10.20 -17.47 10.08
N THR A 53 9.52 -18.20 10.96
CA THR A 53 8.06 -18.14 11.11
C THR A 53 7.63 -16.75 11.58
N ILE A 54 8.40 -16.15 12.48
CA ILE A 54 8.11 -14.83 13.06
C ILE A 54 8.18 -13.74 11.99
N ASP A 55 9.24 -13.75 11.19
CA ASP A 55 9.42 -12.75 10.13
C ASP A 55 8.32 -12.91 9.07
N LEU A 56 7.98 -14.15 8.72
CA LEU A 56 6.92 -14.44 7.76
C LEU A 56 5.55 -13.97 8.25
N ILE A 57 5.21 -14.19 9.53
CA ILE A 57 3.95 -13.69 10.12
C ILE A 57 3.89 -12.17 10.06
N ASN A 58 4.98 -11.48 10.41
CA ASN A 58 5.03 -10.03 10.41
C ASN A 58 4.83 -9.43 9.00
N VAL A 59 5.41 -10.09 7.99
CA VAL A 59 5.33 -9.63 6.60
C VAL A 59 3.98 -9.99 5.95
N LEU A 60 3.38 -11.13 6.31
CA LEU A 60 2.11 -11.58 5.76
C LEU A 60 0.86 -11.03 6.48
N ASP A 61 1.02 -10.39 7.64
CA ASP A 61 -0.11 -9.79 8.35
C ASP A 61 -0.83 -8.75 7.47
N GLY A 62 -2.14 -8.96 7.29
CA GLY A 62 -2.97 -8.14 6.41
C GLY A 62 -2.95 -8.52 4.93
N ILE A 63 -2.07 -9.44 4.50
CA ILE A 63 -1.99 -9.94 3.13
C ILE A 63 -2.72 -11.27 2.99
N VAL A 64 -2.46 -12.20 3.92
CA VAL A 64 -3.14 -13.51 3.96
C VAL A 64 -4.42 -13.43 4.79
N ASP A 65 -5.31 -14.39 4.56
CA ASP A 65 -6.53 -14.53 5.35
C ASP A 65 -6.24 -14.88 6.83
N ASP A 66 -7.22 -14.63 7.69
CA ASP A 66 -7.02 -14.78 9.13
C ASP A 66 -6.85 -16.27 9.53
N ASP A 67 -7.34 -17.23 8.73
CA ASP A 67 -7.14 -18.66 8.98
C ASP A 67 -5.70 -19.08 8.69
N THR A 68 -5.14 -18.72 7.52
CA THR A 68 -3.73 -18.98 7.18
C THR A 68 -2.80 -18.31 8.18
N LEU A 69 -3.06 -17.05 8.56
CA LEU A 69 -2.28 -16.36 9.59
C LEU A 69 -2.34 -17.09 10.94
N SER A 70 -3.52 -17.57 11.32
CA SER A 70 -3.70 -18.36 12.55
C SER A 70 -2.97 -19.69 12.50
N GLN A 71 -2.92 -20.36 11.34
CA GLN A 71 -2.17 -21.59 11.15
C GLN A 71 -0.65 -21.35 11.31
N LEU A 72 -0.14 -20.24 10.76
CA LEU A 72 1.25 -19.82 10.95
C LEU A 72 1.56 -19.50 12.43
N GLN A 73 0.67 -18.79 13.13
CA GLN A 73 0.86 -18.45 14.54
C GLN A 73 0.80 -19.67 15.48
N LYS A 74 0.00 -20.69 15.13
CA LYS A 74 -0.09 -21.95 15.87
C LYS A 74 1.10 -22.88 15.62
N SER A 75 1.91 -22.61 14.61
CA SER A 75 3.19 -23.31 14.44
C SER A 75 4.10 -22.97 15.61
N GLU A 76 4.29 -23.91 16.54
CA GLU A 76 5.27 -23.78 17.64
C GLU A 76 6.73 -23.74 17.14
N SER A 77 6.95 -23.93 15.83
CA SER A 77 8.28 -23.93 15.23
C SER A 77 8.76 -22.51 14.90
N LEU A 78 9.97 -22.18 15.35
CA LEU A 78 10.64 -20.91 15.06
C LEU A 78 10.97 -20.72 13.56
N SER A 79 11.07 -21.83 12.82
CA SER A 79 11.25 -21.83 11.37
C SER A 79 10.40 -22.92 10.72
N LEU A 80 9.83 -22.63 9.55
CA LEU A 80 9.01 -23.56 8.77
C LEU A 80 9.71 -23.94 7.46
N SER A 81 9.64 -25.21 7.09
CA SER A 81 10.17 -25.65 5.80
C SER A 81 9.29 -25.15 4.64
N VAL A 82 9.88 -24.96 3.47
CA VAL A 82 9.14 -24.54 2.26
C VAL A 82 8.02 -25.53 1.94
N SER A 83 8.25 -26.83 2.15
CA SER A 83 7.22 -27.86 1.98
C SER A 83 6.03 -27.68 2.91
N LYS A 84 6.26 -27.29 4.16
CA LYS A 84 5.20 -27.09 5.15
C LYS A 84 4.41 -25.83 4.86
N LEU A 85 5.07 -24.78 4.39
CA LEU A 85 4.42 -23.54 3.93
C LEU A 85 3.50 -23.80 2.73
N GLN A 86 3.91 -24.70 1.83
CA GLN A 86 3.08 -25.09 0.69
C GLN A 86 1.77 -25.79 1.13
N GLU A 87 1.78 -26.53 2.24
CA GLU A 87 0.54 -27.10 2.81
C GLU A 87 -0.42 -26.02 3.31
N PHE A 88 0.10 -24.85 3.68
CA PHE A 88 -0.69 -23.65 4.03
C PHE A 88 -1.01 -22.79 2.80
N GLY A 89 -0.78 -23.31 1.60
CA GLY A 89 -0.97 -22.58 0.32
C GLY A 89 -0.05 -21.37 0.16
N ILE A 90 1.10 -21.37 0.83
CA ILE A 90 2.16 -20.35 0.70
C ILE A 90 3.32 -20.98 -0.09
N ARG A 91 3.52 -20.56 -1.33
CA ARG A 91 4.64 -20.98 -2.18
C ARG A 91 5.74 -19.92 -2.19
N LEU A 92 6.96 -20.35 -1.94
CA LEU A 92 8.15 -19.50 -1.94
C LEU A 92 9.11 -19.97 -3.03
N ASN A 93 9.31 -19.13 -4.04
CA ASN A 93 10.23 -19.38 -5.14
C ASN A 93 11.49 -18.53 -4.94
N PHE A 94 12.60 -19.17 -4.57
CA PHE A 94 13.87 -18.49 -4.39
C PHE A 94 14.57 -18.29 -5.73
N GLU A 95 15.05 -17.08 -5.99
CA GLU A 95 15.85 -16.73 -7.17
C GLU A 95 17.29 -16.42 -6.74
N PRO A 96 18.22 -17.40 -6.81
CA PRO A 96 19.57 -17.24 -6.29
C PRO A 96 20.39 -16.13 -6.97
N THR A 97 20.07 -15.81 -8.23
CA THR A 97 20.78 -14.77 -8.99
C THR A 97 20.48 -13.37 -8.45
N GLU A 98 19.24 -13.13 -8.03
CA GLU A 98 18.79 -11.83 -7.51
C GLU A 98 18.74 -11.81 -5.97
N LEU A 99 18.90 -12.98 -5.34
CA LEU A 99 18.78 -13.20 -3.89
C LEU A 99 17.42 -12.77 -3.34
N ILE A 100 16.36 -12.95 -4.12
CA ILE A 100 14.99 -12.61 -3.75
C ILE A 100 14.14 -13.86 -3.59
N ILE A 101 13.02 -13.74 -2.86
CA ILE A 101 11.97 -14.75 -2.83
C ILE A 101 10.72 -14.16 -3.46
N LYS A 102 10.19 -14.85 -4.47
CA LYS A 102 8.86 -14.60 -5.01
C LYS A 102 7.83 -15.39 -4.22
N LEU A 103 6.90 -14.68 -3.63
CA LEU A 103 5.75 -15.20 -2.91
C LEU A 103 4.62 -15.46 -3.91
N GLU A 104 4.08 -16.68 -3.86
CA GLU A 104 2.84 -17.03 -4.52
C GLU A 104 1.87 -17.59 -3.47
N LEU A 105 0.66 -17.04 -3.44
CA LEU A 105 -0.39 -17.50 -2.54
C LEU A 105 -1.46 -18.22 -3.35
N ASP A 106 -2.07 -19.25 -2.75
CA ASP A 106 -3.30 -19.81 -3.31
C ASP A 106 -4.42 -18.79 -3.27
N SER A 107 -5.28 -18.79 -4.29
CA SER A 107 -6.34 -17.79 -4.47
C SER A 107 -7.27 -17.66 -3.26
N ASP A 108 -7.49 -18.75 -2.53
CA ASP A 108 -8.34 -18.78 -1.34
C ASP A 108 -7.66 -18.21 -0.08
N ASN A 109 -6.33 -18.07 -0.10
CA ASN A 109 -5.52 -17.67 1.06
C ASN A 109 -5.15 -16.19 1.03
N TYR A 110 -5.44 -15.48 -0.05
CA TYR A 110 -5.44 -14.03 -0.04
C TYR A 110 -6.50 -13.53 0.93
N LYS A 111 -6.17 -12.47 1.67
CA LYS A 111 -7.15 -11.76 2.46
C LYS A 111 -8.23 -11.22 1.53
N ARG A 112 -9.39 -11.87 1.51
CA ARG A 112 -10.55 -11.38 0.76
C ARG A 112 -10.88 -9.99 1.26
N GLN A 113 -10.64 -8.98 0.43
CA GLN A 113 -11.32 -7.70 0.55
C GLN A 113 -12.75 -7.92 0.07
N ASP A 114 -13.53 -8.68 0.85
CA ASP A 114 -14.95 -8.77 0.62
C ASP A 114 -15.50 -7.34 0.78
N ILE A 115 -16.15 -6.83 -0.26
CA ILE A 115 -17.09 -5.72 -0.16
C ILE A 115 -18.45 -6.39 0.08
N PRO A 116 -18.82 -6.77 1.33
CA PRO A 116 -20.04 -7.53 1.54
C PRO A 116 -21.24 -6.62 1.32
N TYR A 117 -22.01 -6.89 0.27
CA TYR A 117 -23.29 -6.20 0.00
C TYR A 117 -24.42 -6.62 0.96
N ASN A 118 -24.24 -7.66 1.78
CA ASN A 118 -25.33 -8.28 2.55
C ASN A 118 -24.95 -8.80 3.96
N GLN A 119 -23.82 -8.35 4.52
CA GLN A 119 -23.44 -8.67 5.91
C GLN A 119 -23.39 -7.39 6.77
N PRO A 120 -23.60 -7.49 8.10
CA PRO A 120 -23.39 -6.36 8.99
C PRO A 120 -21.96 -5.82 8.81
N PHE A 121 -21.84 -4.49 8.78
CA PHE A 121 -20.60 -3.76 8.56
C PHE A 121 -19.48 -4.33 9.43
N GLN A 122 -18.45 -4.90 8.79
CA GLN A 122 -17.23 -5.32 9.47
C GLN A 122 -16.25 -4.16 9.47
N ASN A 123 -15.59 -3.93 10.60
CA ASN A 123 -14.61 -2.87 10.74
C ASN A 123 -13.43 -3.11 9.78
N ILE A 124 -13.36 -2.32 8.72
CA ILE A 124 -12.26 -2.34 7.75
C ILE A 124 -10.96 -1.96 8.50
N LYS A 125 -9.96 -2.85 8.46
CA LYS A 125 -8.60 -2.55 8.96
C LYS A 125 -7.89 -1.67 7.93
N TYR A 126 -8.06 -0.36 8.06
CA TYR A 126 -7.29 0.60 7.27
C TYR A 126 -5.80 0.55 7.63
N SER A 127 -4.93 0.89 6.66
CA SER A 127 -3.52 1.19 6.93
C SER A 127 -3.41 2.21 8.06
N LYS A 128 -2.35 2.12 8.88
CA LYS A 128 -2.14 3.00 10.03
C LYS A 128 -2.28 4.47 9.62
N SER A 129 -3.30 5.15 10.12
CA SER A 129 -3.51 6.58 9.86
C SER A 129 -2.31 7.37 10.37
N SER A 130 -1.81 8.31 9.56
CA SER A 130 -0.93 9.36 10.07
C SER A 130 -1.68 10.19 11.11
N PHE A 131 -0.99 10.69 12.14
CA PHE A 131 -1.58 11.58 13.14
C PHE A 131 -1.94 12.95 12.54
N PHE A 132 -1.19 13.38 11.53
CA PHE A 132 -1.43 14.60 10.78
C PHE A 132 -1.15 14.33 9.30
N ALA A 133 -2.03 14.79 8.43
CA ALA A 133 -1.79 14.81 7.00
C ALA A 133 -2.38 16.08 6.40
N TRP A 134 -1.66 16.68 5.47
CA TRP A 134 -2.13 17.83 4.70
C TRP A 134 -1.70 17.64 3.24
N HIS A 135 -2.69 17.57 2.37
CA HIS A 135 -2.54 17.37 0.95
C HIS A 135 -3.02 18.62 0.21
N ASN A 136 -2.25 19.05 -0.79
CA ASN A 136 -2.57 20.20 -1.62
C ASN A 136 -2.46 19.79 -3.09
N ILE A 137 -3.49 20.11 -3.85
CA ILE A 137 -3.57 19.92 -5.30
C ILE A 137 -3.64 21.30 -5.91
N PHE A 138 -2.73 21.56 -6.85
CA PHE A 138 -2.72 22.79 -7.63
C PHE A 138 -2.95 22.43 -9.08
N ASN A 139 -3.96 23.03 -9.70
CA ASN A 139 -4.26 22.91 -11.12
C ASN A 139 -4.08 24.28 -11.77
N ILE A 140 -3.35 24.34 -12.89
CA ILE A 140 -3.08 25.59 -13.60
C ILE A 140 -3.37 25.35 -15.07
N VAL A 141 -4.20 26.21 -15.64
CA VAL A 141 -4.61 26.20 -17.04
C VAL A 141 -4.39 27.60 -17.61
N ASP A 142 -3.74 27.67 -18.76
CA ASP A 142 -3.50 28.92 -19.49
C ASP A 142 -3.93 28.69 -20.94
N ASP A 143 -4.99 29.39 -21.36
CA ASP A 143 -5.64 29.23 -22.66
C ASP A 143 -5.43 30.51 -23.48
N TYR A 144 -4.79 30.39 -24.64
CA TYR A 144 -4.53 31.50 -25.55
C TYR A 144 -5.32 31.36 -26.86
N ILE A 145 -6.09 32.39 -27.21
CA ILE A 145 -6.87 32.47 -28.45
C ILE A 145 -6.34 33.65 -29.27
N ILE A 146 -5.94 33.38 -30.51
CA ILE A 146 -5.49 34.41 -31.46
C ILE A 146 -6.55 34.55 -32.54
N PHE A 147 -7.19 35.72 -32.63
CA PHE A 147 -8.14 36.04 -33.69
C PHE A 147 -7.88 37.45 -34.23
N ASP A 148 -7.64 37.57 -35.55
CA ASP A 148 -7.50 38.84 -36.29
C ASP A 148 -6.75 39.96 -35.53
N ASP A 149 -5.47 39.71 -35.20
CA ASP A 149 -4.53 40.61 -34.50
C ASP A 149 -4.88 40.98 -33.04
N ALA A 150 -5.97 40.44 -32.48
CA ALA A 150 -6.26 40.47 -31.05
C ALA A 150 -5.89 39.13 -30.39
N GLY A 151 -4.98 39.19 -29.41
CA GLY A 151 -4.64 38.04 -28.58
C GLY A 151 -5.43 38.06 -27.29
N GLN A 152 -6.18 37.00 -27.03
CA GLN A 152 -6.87 36.76 -25.78
C GLN A 152 -6.13 35.70 -24.98
N ASN A 153 -5.79 36.03 -23.74
CA ASN A 153 -5.31 35.10 -22.74
C ASN A 153 -6.34 34.88 -21.61
N ASN A 154 -6.55 33.63 -21.24
CA ASN A 154 -7.35 33.23 -20.08
C ASN A 154 -6.52 32.31 -19.18
N PHE A 155 -6.16 32.81 -18.00
CA PHE A 155 -5.40 32.07 -17.01
C PHE A 155 -6.30 31.66 -15.85
N ARG A 156 -6.24 30.39 -15.45
CA ARG A 156 -7.01 29.83 -14.34
C ARG A 156 -6.13 28.99 -13.43
N GLY A 157 -6.18 29.28 -12.15
CA GLY A 157 -5.54 28.50 -11.10
C GLY A 157 -6.57 27.95 -10.12
N GLU A 158 -6.43 26.69 -9.75
CA GLU A 158 -7.25 26.02 -8.74
C GLU A 158 -6.34 25.48 -7.64
N TRP A 159 -6.73 25.72 -6.39
CA TRP A 159 -6.08 25.18 -5.22
C TRP A 159 -7.10 24.39 -4.40
N ILE A 160 -6.90 23.08 -4.32
CA ILE A 160 -7.70 22.19 -3.49
C ILE A 160 -6.81 21.67 -2.38
N SER A 161 -7.25 21.81 -1.14
CA SER A 161 -6.48 21.39 0.02
C SER A 161 -7.35 20.56 0.94
N SER A 162 -6.79 19.46 1.41
CA SER A 162 -7.47 18.53 2.31
C SER A 162 -6.50 18.01 3.36
N GLY A 163 -7.02 17.57 4.49
CA GLY A 163 -6.17 17.03 5.53
C GLY A 163 -6.90 16.55 6.75
N ASN A 164 -6.13 16.03 7.70
CA ASN A 164 -6.62 15.59 8.99
C ASN A 164 -5.68 15.98 10.13
N ILE A 165 -6.27 16.15 11.31
CA ILE A 165 -5.59 16.41 12.58
C ILE A 165 -6.12 15.39 13.59
N GLY A 166 -5.22 14.58 14.15
CA GLY A 166 -5.57 13.48 15.06
C GLY A 166 -5.79 12.14 14.36
N GLY A 167 -5.53 12.04 13.06
CA GLY A 167 -5.77 10.86 12.23
C GLY A 167 -7.20 10.77 11.68
N ALA A 168 -7.46 9.73 10.90
CA ALA A 168 -8.66 9.60 10.05
C ALA A 168 -9.99 9.64 10.82
N LYS A 169 -10.00 9.25 12.11
CA LYS A 169 -11.19 9.26 12.98
C LYS A 169 -11.46 10.62 13.65
N TRP A 170 -10.60 11.61 13.46
CA TRP A 170 -10.68 12.91 14.12
C TRP A 170 -11.10 13.99 13.12
N LEU A 171 -10.57 15.21 13.28
CA LEU A 171 -10.98 16.36 12.50
C LEU A 171 -10.34 16.27 11.12
N ASN A 172 -11.18 16.20 10.10
CA ASN A 172 -10.80 16.29 8.69
C ASN A 172 -11.26 17.64 8.14
N PHE A 173 -10.54 18.16 7.16
CA PHE A 173 -10.88 19.41 6.49
C PHE A 173 -10.67 19.29 5.00
N GLU A 174 -11.48 20.04 4.25
CA GLU A 174 -11.34 20.24 2.81
C GLU A 174 -11.65 21.70 2.50
N PHE A 175 -10.86 22.33 1.64
CA PHE A 175 -11.18 23.62 1.08
C PHE A 175 -10.72 23.72 -0.36
N SER A 176 -11.36 24.61 -1.11
CA SER A 176 -10.96 24.97 -2.46
C SER A 176 -10.90 26.49 -2.65
N GLY A 177 -10.00 26.94 -3.52
CA GLY A 177 -9.83 28.32 -3.90
C GLY A 177 -9.46 28.42 -5.38
N PHE A 178 -9.88 29.51 -6.01
CA PHE A 178 -9.75 29.70 -7.43
C PHE A 178 -9.21 31.10 -7.74
N TYR A 179 -8.48 31.18 -8.83
CA TYR A 179 -7.87 32.37 -9.35
C TYR A 179 -8.11 32.43 -10.86
N SER A 180 -8.60 33.55 -11.38
CA SER A 180 -8.80 33.74 -12.82
C SER A 180 -8.34 35.12 -13.29
N ILE A 181 -7.76 35.15 -14.49
CA ILE A 181 -7.47 36.36 -15.25
C ILE A 181 -8.08 36.16 -16.64
N ASN A 182 -8.98 37.06 -17.06
CA ASN A 182 -9.49 37.11 -18.42
C ASN A 182 -9.12 38.46 -19.05
N SER A 183 -8.45 38.42 -20.21
CA SER A 183 -8.01 39.61 -20.94
C SER A 183 -9.01 40.12 -21.99
N GLU A 184 -10.22 39.53 -22.08
CA GLU A 184 -11.28 40.03 -22.97
C GLU A 184 -11.95 41.32 -22.50
N GLU A 185 -12.00 41.54 -21.19
CA GLU A 185 -12.76 42.64 -20.60
C GLU A 185 -11.82 43.85 -20.38
N VAL A 186 -12.02 44.88 -21.22
CA VAL A 186 -11.22 46.13 -21.29
C VAL A 186 -11.21 46.94 -19.96
N ASP A 187 -11.98 46.52 -18.95
CA ASP A 187 -12.07 47.14 -17.62
C ASP A 187 -11.72 46.15 -16.46
N SER A 188 -11.35 44.89 -16.76
CA SER A 188 -11.18 43.80 -15.78
C SER A 188 -9.78 43.18 -15.76
N ASP A 189 -8.72 43.95 -16.00
CA ASP A 189 -7.33 43.50 -15.83
C ASP A 189 -6.99 43.10 -14.36
N LEU A 190 -7.98 43.10 -13.47
CA LEU A 190 -7.82 42.71 -12.09
C LEU A 190 -8.07 41.20 -11.94
N PRO A 191 -7.14 40.47 -11.32
CA PRO A 191 -7.33 39.05 -11.07
C PRO A 191 -8.51 38.81 -10.14
N GLU A 192 -9.38 37.88 -10.52
CA GLU A 192 -10.46 37.40 -9.70
C GLU A 192 -9.95 36.30 -8.77
N LEU A 193 -10.10 36.52 -7.47
CA LEU A 193 -9.84 35.50 -6.45
C LEU A 193 -11.16 35.16 -5.78
N TYR A 194 -11.54 33.89 -5.79
CA TYR A 194 -12.75 33.43 -5.10
C TYR A 194 -12.52 32.11 -4.37
N ARG A 195 -13.23 31.93 -3.27
CA ARG A 195 -13.24 30.67 -2.52
C ARG A 195 -14.22 29.70 -3.17
N GLY A 196 -13.87 28.43 -3.18
CA GLY A 196 -14.84 27.35 -3.38
C GLY A 196 -15.39 26.88 -2.04
N ASP A 197 -15.81 25.61 -2.04
CA ASP A 197 -16.36 24.94 -0.87
C ASP A 197 -15.26 24.73 0.19
N ALA A 198 -15.59 25.02 1.45
CA ALA A 198 -14.76 24.79 2.62
C ALA A 198 -15.57 24.08 3.70
N ARG A 199 -15.11 22.91 4.15
CA ARG A 199 -15.81 22.08 5.15
C ARG A 199 -14.87 21.40 6.12
N LEU A 200 -15.38 21.18 7.32
CA LEU A 200 -14.81 20.36 8.36
C LEU A 200 -15.71 19.16 8.60
N PHE A 201 -15.13 17.98 8.84
CA PHE A 201 -15.91 16.79 9.16
C PHE A 201 -15.20 15.81 10.08
N ILE A 202 -16.00 15.03 10.81
CA ILE A 202 -15.56 13.93 11.65
C ILE A 202 -16.31 12.68 11.20
N ASP A 203 -15.56 11.63 10.92
CA ASP A 203 -16.08 10.31 10.60
C ASP A 203 -16.06 9.43 11.83
N TRP A 204 -17.17 8.72 12.08
CA TRP A 204 -17.22 7.64 13.05
C TRP A 204 -17.20 6.32 12.30
N PRO A 205 -16.08 5.61 12.12
CA PRO A 205 -16.10 4.41 11.27
C PRO A 205 -16.93 3.27 11.86
N ASP A 206 -17.10 3.24 13.18
CA ASP A 206 -17.82 2.19 13.89
C ASP A 206 -19.35 2.31 13.76
N VAL A 207 -19.87 3.44 13.26
CA VAL A 207 -21.30 3.68 12.98
C VAL A 207 -21.43 4.52 11.70
N PRO A 208 -22.31 4.25 10.74
CA PRO A 208 -22.29 4.92 9.41
C PRO A 208 -22.80 6.38 9.44
N PHE A 209 -22.14 7.23 10.23
CA PHE A 209 -22.45 8.62 10.46
C PHE A 209 -21.21 9.48 10.24
N ARG A 210 -21.46 10.66 9.68
CA ARG A 210 -20.48 11.74 9.53
C ARG A 210 -21.09 13.02 10.08
N GLY A 211 -20.34 13.70 10.93
CA GLY A 211 -20.64 15.08 11.33
C GLY A 211 -19.91 16.02 10.38
N SER A 212 -20.59 16.99 9.79
CA SER A 212 -19.96 17.97 8.90
C SER A 212 -20.48 19.38 9.17
N MET A 213 -19.61 20.36 8.97
CA MET A 213 -19.86 21.79 9.11
C MET A 213 -19.10 22.53 8.01
N GLY A 214 -19.61 23.68 7.57
CA GLY A 214 -19.12 24.49 6.46
C GLY A 214 -20.05 24.43 5.25
N ASP A 215 -19.46 24.48 4.06
CA ASP A 215 -20.21 24.36 2.82
C ASP A 215 -20.58 22.89 2.57
N LEU A 216 -21.88 22.60 2.68
CA LEU A 216 -22.43 21.26 2.56
C LEU A 216 -23.27 21.16 1.29
N VAL A 217 -23.03 20.10 0.54
CA VAL A 217 -23.82 19.78 -0.64
C VAL A 217 -24.60 18.50 -0.36
N SER A 218 -25.93 18.57 -0.44
CA SER A 218 -26.76 17.38 -0.22
C SER A 218 -26.49 16.34 -1.31
N ILE A 219 -26.43 15.06 -0.91
CA ILE A 219 -26.38 13.96 -1.87
C ILE A 219 -27.84 13.69 -2.29
N PRO A 220 -28.24 14.02 -3.52
CA PRO A 220 -29.62 13.82 -3.94
C PRO A 220 -29.95 12.32 -3.97
N LYS A 221 -31.11 11.95 -3.40
CA LYS A 221 -31.68 10.61 -3.58
C LYS A 221 -32.79 10.68 -4.62
N GLY A 222 -32.60 9.98 -5.74
CA GLY A 222 -33.56 9.99 -6.85
C GLY A 222 -33.60 11.33 -7.60
N HIS A 223 -34.80 11.84 -7.87
CA HIS A 223 -35.00 13.10 -8.62
C HIS A 223 -34.95 14.37 -7.75
N GLN A 224 -34.43 14.28 -6.52
CA GLN A 224 -34.37 15.46 -5.67
C GLN A 224 -33.29 16.44 -6.15
N PRO A 225 -33.58 17.75 -6.14
CA PRO A 225 -32.58 18.75 -6.46
C PRO A 225 -31.47 18.74 -5.39
N GLN A 226 -30.24 18.98 -5.85
CA GLN A 226 -29.09 19.16 -4.97
C GLN A 226 -29.25 20.50 -4.23
N LEU A 227 -29.17 20.45 -2.91
CA LEU A 227 -29.23 21.63 -2.04
C LEU A 227 -27.82 21.96 -1.60
N ARG A 228 -27.39 23.21 -1.81
CA ARG A 228 -26.20 23.77 -1.18
C ARG A 228 -26.63 24.48 0.10
N LEU A 229 -26.01 24.08 1.20
CA LEU A 229 -26.25 24.64 2.52
C LEU A 229 -24.94 25.23 3.02
N GLU A 230 -25.00 26.46 3.52
CA GLU A 230 -23.90 27.11 4.22
C GLU A 230 -24.23 27.07 5.71
N GLY A 231 -23.35 26.49 6.55
CA GLY A 231 -23.63 26.33 7.99
C GLY A 231 -22.40 26.06 8.83
#